data_AF-L8LND8-F1
#
_entry.id   AF-L8LND8-F1
#
_cell.length_a   1.000
_cell.length_b   1.000
_cell.length_c   1.000
_cell.angle_alpha   90.00
_cell.angle_beta   90.00
_cell.angle_gamma   90.00
#
_symmetry.space_group_name_H-M   'P 1'
#
loop_
_entity.id
_entity.type
_entity.pdbx_description
1 polymer ?
#
loop_
_entity_poly.entity_id
_entity_poly.type
_entity_poly.pdbx_seq_one_letter_code
_entity_poly.pdbx_strand_id
1 'polypeptide(L)'
;MMTASELQQPQFYEPEEVQEILRIAIARKGEQEGLSREQLWEIAAELDIDPEYIQAAESDWLNQKKLNLKKQEFNLYLREELKQSIARYLIVNVFLITLNLTLVGSLSWSWYILLFWGLGISLKTWKTIQLKGKNYEQAFESWYFRQEMKRSLGNFWLWTKKTWQILTSD
;
A
#
# COMPACT_ATOMS: atom_id res chain seq x y z
N MET A 1 -31.69 13.04 -32.11
CA MET A 1 -31.74 13.94 -30.94
C MET A 1 -32.44 13.16 -29.83
N MET A 2 -31.70 12.64 -28.86
CA MET A 2 -32.27 11.92 -27.72
C MET A 2 -32.32 12.91 -26.55
N THR A 3 -33.54 13.23 -26.14
CA THR A 3 -33.88 14.08 -25.00
C THR A 3 -33.29 13.48 -23.74
N ALA A 4 -32.38 14.23 -23.11
CA ALA A 4 -31.89 13.96 -21.77
C ALA A 4 -33.09 13.81 -20.85
N SER A 5 -33.32 12.58 -20.37
CA SER A 5 -34.35 12.26 -19.41
C SER A 5 -34.34 13.28 -18.29
N GLU A 6 -35.49 13.94 -18.09
CA GLU A 6 -35.79 14.72 -16.91
C GLU A 6 -35.53 13.83 -15.70
N LEU A 7 -34.40 14.05 -15.02
CA LEU A 7 -34.06 13.37 -13.76
C LEU A 7 -35.02 13.90 -12.69
N GLN A 8 -36.22 13.33 -12.64
CA GLN A 8 -37.15 13.55 -11.55
C GLN A 8 -36.46 13.15 -10.24
N GLN A 9 -36.49 14.04 -9.25
CA GLN A 9 -35.90 13.77 -7.94
C GLN A 9 -36.57 12.51 -7.36
N PRO A 10 -35.81 11.47 -6.99
CA PRO A 10 -36.39 10.27 -6.44
C PRO A 10 -37.04 10.60 -5.07
N GLN A 11 -38.23 10.03 -4.82
CA GLN A 11 -38.93 10.20 -3.53
C GLN A 11 -38.25 9.46 -2.38
N PHE A 12 -37.46 8.42 -2.69
CA PHE A 12 -36.71 7.62 -1.73
C PHE A 12 -35.28 7.47 -2.24
N TYR A 13 -34.32 7.58 -1.31
CA TYR A 13 -32.91 7.38 -1.57
C TYR A 13 -32.46 6.12 -0.85
N GLU A 14 -31.68 5.29 -1.53
CA GLU A 14 -31.00 4.17 -0.89
C GLU A 14 -29.92 4.69 0.08
N PRO A 15 -29.57 3.95 1.13
CA PRO A 15 -28.58 4.38 2.12
C PRO A 15 -27.24 4.82 1.51
N GLU A 16 -26.78 4.11 0.47
CA GLU A 16 -25.55 4.43 -0.27
C GLU A 16 -25.66 5.78 -1.00
N GLU A 17 -26.84 6.10 -1.53
CA GLU A 17 -27.11 7.35 -2.24
C GLU A 17 -27.16 8.54 -1.26
N VAL A 18 -27.77 8.34 -0.08
CA VAL A 18 -27.78 9.36 0.99
C VAL A 18 -26.35 9.70 1.43
N GLN A 19 -25.52 8.68 1.64
CA GLN A 19 -24.12 8.87 2.02
C GLN A 19 -23.33 9.63 0.94
N GLU A 20 -23.54 9.28 -0.33
CA GLU A 20 -22.89 9.93 -1.47
C GLU A 20 -23.28 11.41 -1.57
N ILE A 21 -24.58 11.71 -1.49
CA ILE A 21 -25.10 13.08 -1.54
C ILE A 21 -24.54 13.91 -0.38
N LEU A 22 -24.49 13.35 0.83
CA LEU A 22 -23.94 14.03 2.00
C LEU A 22 -22.44 14.31 1.83
N ARG A 23 -21.68 13.32 1.32
CA ARG A 23 -20.25 13.51 1.02
C ARG A 23 -20.02 14.64 0.02
N ILE A 24 -20.82 14.70 -1.04
CA ILE A 24 -20.75 15.78 -2.04
C ILE A 24 -21.09 17.13 -1.43
N ALA A 25 -22.14 17.19 -0.58
CA ALA A 25 -22.55 18.42 0.09
C ALA A 25 -21.44 18.96 1.03
N ILE A 26 -20.82 18.09 1.84
CA ILE A 26 -19.72 18.44 2.74
C ILE A 26 -18.51 18.93 1.93
N ALA A 27 -18.13 18.24 0.85
CA ALA A 27 -17.02 18.67 0.00
C ALA A 27 -17.26 20.04 -0.65
N ARG A 28 -18.52 20.41 -0.92
CA ARG A 28 -18.92 21.72 -1.46
C ARG A 28 -19.01 22.82 -0.41
N LYS A 29 -19.22 22.48 0.87
CA LYS A 29 -19.31 23.45 1.99
C LYS A 29 -18.01 24.25 2.19
N GLY A 30 -16.89 23.79 1.62
CA GLY A 30 -15.67 24.60 1.51
C GLY A 30 -14.73 24.53 2.70
N GLU A 31 -14.96 23.60 3.64
CA GLU A 31 -14.01 23.29 4.71
C GLU A 31 -12.79 22.56 4.11
N GLN A 32 -11.83 23.35 3.62
CA GLN A 32 -10.59 22.82 3.04
C GLN A 32 -9.69 22.12 4.07
N GLU A 33 -9.90 22.40 5.36
CA GLU A 33 -9.10 21.82 6.46
C GLU A 33 -9.71 20.55 7.06
N GLY A 34 -10.88 20.11 6.56
CA GLY A 34 -11.61 18.97 7.13
C GLY A 34 -12.35 19.33 8.43
N LEU A 35 -13.24 18.44 8.85
CA LEU A 35 -14.02 18.60 10.09
C LEU A 35 -13.18 18.19 11.31
N SER A 36 -13.22 19.00 12.38
CA SER A 36 -12.64 18.61 13.67
C SER A 36 -13.41 17.45 14.29
N ARG A 37 -12.80 16.75 15.25
CA ARG A 37 -13.47 15.66 15.97
C ARG A 37 -14.72 16.16 16.69
N GLU A 38 -14.64 17.35 17.28
CA GLU A 38 -15.75 17.97 17.98
C GLU A 38 -16.91 18.27 17.00
N GLN A 39 -16.61 18.82 15.82
CA GLN A 39 -17.62 19.08 14.79
C GLN A 39 -18.26 17.80 14.25
N LEU A 40 -17.49 16.72 14.11
CA LEU A 40 -18.04 15.40 13.74
C LEU A 40 -19.07 14.91 14.76
N TRP A 41 -18.79 15.09 16.05
CA TRP A 41 -19.68 14.68 17.14
C TRP A 41 -20.89 15.60 17.26
N GLU A 42 -20.74 16.90 17.01
CA GLU A 42 -21.86 17.85 16.92
C GLU A 42 -22.83 17.47 15.79
N ILE A 43 -22.32 17.17 14.59
CA ILE A 43 -23.15 16.71 13.46
C ILE A 43 -23.86 15.38 13.81
N ALA A 44 -23.18 14.45 14.48
CA ALA A 44 -23.80 13.21 14.91
C ALA A 44 -24.95 13.45 15.89
N ALA A 45 -24.76 14.35 16.85
CA ALA A 45 -25.81 14.76 17.79
C ALA A 45 -26.98 15.47 17.08
N GLU A 46 -26.71 16.32 16.08
CA GLU A 46 -27.76 16.96 15.26
C GLU A 46 -28.56 15.95 14.42
N LEU A 47 -27.92 14.85 14.01
CA LEU A 47 -28.55 13.76 13.26
C LEU A 47 -29.20 12.69 14.16
N ASP A 48 -29.28 12.93 15.47
CA ASP A 48 -29.83 12.00 16.48
C ASP A 48 -29.14 10.62 16.48
N ILE A 49 -27.84 10.60 16.16
CA ILE A 49 -27.01 9.40 16.19
C ILE A 49 -26.50 9.20 17.61
N ASP A 50 -26.71 7.99 18.17
CA ASP A 50 -26.23 7.66 19.51
C ASP A 50 -24.70 7.84 19.62
N PRO A 51 -24.18 8.46 20.69
CA PRO A 51 -22.75 8.56 20.96
C PRO A 51 -22.02 7.21 20.91
N GLU A 52 -22.68 6.10 21.24
CA GLU A 52 -22.10 4.76 21.18
C GLU A 52 -21.84 4.32 19.72
N TYR A 53 -22.76 4.65 18.80
CA TYR A 53 -22.62 4.29 17.39
C TYR A 53 -21.53 5.12 16.68
N ILE A 54 -21.45 6.43 16.94
CA ILE A 54 -20.39 7.27 16.35
C ILE A 54 -19.01 6.90 16.88
N GLN A 55 -18.90 6.53 18.16
CA GLN A 55 -17.66 6.05 18.75
C GLN A 55 -17.21 4.72 18.14
N ALA A 56 -18.13 3.77 17.95
CA ALA A 56 -17.83 2.51 17.28
C ALA A 56 -17.37 2.72 15.84
N ALA A 57 -18.06 3.60 15.09
CA ALA A 57 -17.69 3.94 13.72
C ALA A 57 -16.32 4.62 13.62
N GLU A 58 -15.97 5.53 14.54
CA GLU A 58 -14.65 6.18 14.61
C GLU A 58 -13.54 5.13 14.84
N SER A 59 -13.77 4.20 15.77
CA SER A 59 -12.84 3.09 16.07
C SER A 59 -12.61 2.19 14.85
N ASP A 60 -13.69 1.78 14.19
CA ASP A 60 -13.63 0.93 13.00
C ASP A 60 -12.91 1.64 11.85
N TRP A 61 -13.22 2.93 11.63
CA TRP A 61 -12.54 3.74 10.62
C TRP A 61 -11.04 3.88 10.91
N LEU A 62 -10.65 4.13 12.17
CA LEU A 62 -9.24 4.21 12.56
C LEU A 62 -8.51 2.89 12.31
N ASN A 63 -9.15 1.76 12.60
CA ASN A 63 -8.58 0.43 12.36
C ASN A 63 -8.41 0.17 10.86
N GLN A 64 -9.42 0.49 10.05
CA GLN A 64 -9.33 0.40 8.59
C GLN A 64 -8.25 1.32 8.02
N LYS A 65 -8.14 2.56 8.53
CA LYS A 65 -7.11 3.51 8.12
C LYS A 65 -5.71 3.00 8.42
N LYS A 66 -5.46 2.43 9.60
CA LYS A 66 -4.19 1.79 9.96
C LYS A 66 -3.84 0.63 9.02
N LEU A 67 -4.82 -0.21 8.67
CA LEU A 67 -4.62 -1.31 7.72
C LEU A 67 -4.30 -0.78 6.31
N ASN A 68 -5.01 0.24 5.85
CA ASN A 68 -4.78 0.86 4.55
C ASN A 68 -3.39 1.50 4.45
N LEU A 69 -2.92 2.18 5.49
CA LEU A 69 -1.56 2.72 5.54
C LEU A 69 -0.50 1.60 5.42
N LYS A 70 -0.67 0.50 6.15
CA LYS A 70 0.23 -0.67 6.05
C LYS A 70 0.22 -1.28 4.65
N LYS A 71 -0.95 -1.37 4.01
CA LYS A 71 -1.07 -1.84 2.61
C LYS A 71 -0.35 -0.89 1.64
N GLN A 72 -0.43 0.43 1.85
CA GLN A 72 0.32 1.41 1.06
C GLN A 72 1.83 1.27 1.21
N GLU A 73 2.34 1.12 2.44
CA GLU A 73 3.76 0.85 2.69
C GLU A 73 4.25 -0.42 1.99
N PHE A 74 3.44 -1.48 2.04
CA PHE A 74 3.74 -2.74 1.36
C PHE A 74 3.78 -2.58 -0.17
N ASN A 75 2.86 -1.80 -0.74
CA ASN A 75 2.85 -1.50 -2.17
C ASN A 75 4.10 -0.70 -2.61
N LEU A 76 4.56 0.23 -1.78
CA LEU A 76 5.81 0.96 -2.02
C LEU A 76 7.01 0.00 -1.99
N TYR A 77 7.08 -0.86 -0.96
CA TYR A 77 8.13 -1.87 -0.84
C TYR A 77 8.23 -2.78 -2.08
N LEU A 78 7.09 -3.32 -2.55
CA LEU A 78 7.06 -4.14 -3.77
C LEU A 78 7.51 -3.36 -5.00
N ARG A 79 7.15 -2.08 -5.10
CA ARG A 79 7.53 -1.23 -6.23
C ARG A 79 9.03 -0.97 -6.24
N GLU A 80 9.65 -0.77 -5.10
CA GLU A 80 11.10 -0.57 -4.99
C GLU A 80 11.89 -1.85 -5.32
N GLU A 81 11.45 -3.00 -4.82
CA GLU A 81 12.08 -4.29 -5.14
C GLU A 81 12.04 -4.59 -6.65
N LEU A 82 10.89 -4.33 -7.28
CA LEU A 82 10.73 -4.44 -8.73
C LEU A 82 11.60 -3.42 -9.48
N LYS A 83 11.65 -2.17 -9.03
CA LYS A 83 12.46 -1.13 -9.66
C LYS A 83 13.95 -1.49 -9.61
N GLN A 84 14.44 -1.99 -8.48
CA GLN A 84 15.86 -2.33 -8.32
C GLN A 84 16.26 -3.53 -9.19
N SER A 85 15.40 -4.54 -9.28
CA SER A 85 15.64 -5.71 -10.14
C SER A 85 15.63 -5.33 -11.62
N ILE A 86 14.69 -4.50 -12.06
CA ILE A 86 14.64 -3.97 -13.43
C ILE A 86 15.83 -3.06 -13.74
N ALA A 87 16.21 -2.16 -12.82
CA ALA A 87 17.34 -1.26 -13.01
C ALA A 87 18.66 -2.03 -13.17
N ARG A 88 18.90 -3.04 -12.33
CA ARG A 88 20.10 -3.90 -12.45
C ARG A 88 20.12 -4.63 -13.80
N TYR A 89 18.96 -5.12 -14.25
CA TYR A 89 18.86 -5.76 -15.57
C TYR A 89 19.17 -4.79 -16.71
N LEU A 90 18.61 -3.58 -16.68
CA LEU A 90 18.86 -2.55 -17.69
C LEU A 90 20.34 -2.19 -17.76
N ILE A 91 20.99 -1.96 -16.63
CA ILE A 91 22.43 -1.61 -16.58
C ILE A 91 23.28 -2.71 -17.21
N VAL A 92 23.05 -3.98 -16.84
CA VAL A 92 23.82 -5.11 -17.37
C VAL A 92 23.58 -5.30 -18.87
N ASN A 93 22.32 -5.17 -19.33
CA ASN A 93 21.99 -5.30 -20.74
C ASN A 93 22.58 -4.16 -21.59
N VAL A 94 22.44 -2.92 -21.13
CA VAL A 94 23.04 -1.76 -21.80
C VAL A 94 24.56 -1.89 -21.84
N PHE A 95 25.19 -2.32 -20.75
CA PHE A 95 26.63 -2.57 -20.71
C PHE A 95 27.06 -3.64 -21.72
N LEU A 96 26.36 -4.77 -21.78
CA LEU A 96 26.65 -5.85 -22.72
C LEU A 96 26.42 -5.44 -24.18
N ILE A 97 25.36 -4.69 -24.47
CA ILE A 97 25.08 -4.18 -25.82
C ILE A 97 26.19 -3.23 -26.27
N THR A 98 26.56 -2.27 -25.40
CA THR A 98 27.64 -1.32 -25.67
C THR A 98 28.98 -2.04 -25.87
N LEU A 99 29.31 -2.99 -25.00
CA LEU A 99 30.55 -3.78 -25.09
C LEU A 99 30.59 -4.63 -26.38
N ASN A 100 29.47 -5.24 -26.77
CA ASN A 100 29.39 -6.03 -27.99
C ASN A 100 29.53 -5.15 -29.25
N LEU A 101 28.96 -3.95 -29.23
CA LEU A 101 29.06 -3.00 -30.33
C LEU A 101 30.49 -2.48 -30.49
N THR A 102 31.20 -2.22 -29.39
CA THR A 102 32.59 -1.71 -29.41
C THR A 102 33.64 -2.77 -29.72
N LEU A 103 33.45 -4.03 -29.31
CA LEU A 103 34.46 -5.09 -29.50
C LEU A 103 34.39 -5.80 -30.86
N VAL A 104 33.19 -6.03 -31.40
CA VAL A 104 33.01 -6.98 -32.53
C VAL A 104 32.30 -6.34 -33.72
N GLY A 105 31.59 -5.22 -33.53
CA GLY A 105 30.76 -4.59 -34.56
C GLY A 105 29.57 -5.45 -35.05
N SER A 106 29.37 -6.66 -34.49
CA SER A 106 28.26 -7.58 -34.81
C SER A 106 27.79 -8.40 -33.61
N LEU A 107 26.53 -8.84 -33.62
CA LEU A 107 25.82 -9.53 -32.52
C LEU A 107 26.02 -11.07 -32.53
N SER A 108 27.26 -11.56 -32.43
CA SER A 108 27.53 -13.00 -32.67
C SER A 108 27.40 -13.92 -31.43
N TRP A 109 27.81 -13.49 -30.22
CA TRP A 109 27.83 -14.38 -29.02
C TRP A 109 27.02 -13.84 -27.83
N SER A 110 26.69 -12.56 -27.85
CA SER A 110 26.00 -11.84 -26.78
C SER A 110 24.57 -12.33 -26.55
N TRP A 111 23.86 -12.80 -27.58
CA TRP A 111 22.48 -13.30 -27.46
C TRP A 111 22.36 -14.57 -26.58
N TYR A 112 23.39 -15.43 -26.56
CA TYR A 112 23.41 -16.63 -25.71
C TYR A 112 23.49 -16.27 -24.22
N ILE A 113 24.32 -15.29 -23.87
CA ILE A 113 24.46 -14.76 -22.50
C ILE A 113 23.17 -14.03 -22.11
N LEU A 114 22.60 -13.24 -23.03
CA LEU A 114 21.35 -12.51 -22.85
C LEU A 114 20.17 -13.45 -22.60
N LEU A 115 20.08 -14.57 -23.30
CA LEU A 115 19.05 -15.58 -23.08
C LEU A 115 19.22 -16.34 -21.78
N PHE A 116 20.44 -16.78 -21.47
CA PHE A 116 20.70 -17.56 -20.27
C PHE A 116 20.44 -16.73 -18.99
N TRP A 117 20.86 -15.46 -18.99
CA TRP A 117 20.60 -14.54 -17.88
C TRP A 117 19.18 -13.95 -17.90
N GLY A 118 18.60 -13.74 -19.09
CA GLY A 118 17.22 -13.30 -19.27
C GLY A 118 16.21 -14.28 -18.70
N LEU A 119 16.47 -15.59 -18.79
CA LEU A 119 15.62 -16.63 -18.19
C LEU A 119 15.62 -16.61 -16.66
N GLY A 120 16.79 -16.45 -16.03
CA GLY A 120 16.88 -16.42 -14.56
C GLY A 120 16.13 -15.23 -13.96
N ILE A 121 16.15 -14.10 -14.66
CA ILE A 121 15.49 -12.86 -14.22
C ILE A 121 14.01 -12.88 -14.57
N SER A 122 13.61 -13.44 -15.71
CA SER A 122 12.20 -13.59 -16.07
C SER A 122 11.45 -14.41 -15.02
N LEU A 123 12.05 -15.49 -14.51
CA LEU A 123 11.47 -16.29 -13.42
C LEU A 123 11.33 -15.50 -12.11
N LYS A 124 12.32 -14.65 -11.79
CA LYS A 124 12.30 -13.83 -10.56
C LYS A 124 11.23 -12.74 -10.65
N THR A 125 11.14 -12.05 -11.78
CA THR A 125 10.14 -11.00 -12.05
C THR A 125 8.74 -11.59 -12.19
N TRP A 126 8.60 -12.77 -12.81
CA TRP A 126 7.33 -13.48 -12.94
C TRP A 126 6.75 -13.86 -11.57
N LYS A 127 7.60 -14.30 -10.63
CA LYS A 127 7.20 -14.59 -9.26
C LYS A 127 6.66 -13.34 -8.55
N THR A 128 7.32 -12.19 -8.71
CA THR A 128 6.88 -10.90 -8.13
C THR A 128 5.62 -10.34 -8.80
N ILE A 129 5.42 -10.59 -10.09
CA ILE A 129 4.18 -10.20 -10.80
C ILE A 129 3.01 -11.13 -10.40
N GLN A 130 3.24 -12.44 -10.24
CA GLN A 130 2.23 -13.38 -9.74
C GLN A 130 1.81 -13.07 -8.29
N LEU A 131 2.72 -12.53 -7.47
CA LEU A 131 2.45 -12.04 -6.11
C LEU A 131 1.41 -10.91 -6.05
N LYS A 132 1.23 -10.12 -7.12
CA LYS A 132 0.17 -9.09 -7.19
C LYS A 132 -1.24 -9.66 -7.37
N GLY A 133 -1.38 -10.91 -7.84
CA GLY A 133 -2.66 -11.49 -8.24
C GLY A 133 -3.26 -12.45 -7.21
N LYS A 134 -2.65 -13.62 -7.03
CA LYS A 134 -3.22 -14.71 -6.20
C LYS A 134 -2.72 -14.75 -4.76
N ASN A 135 -1.52 -14.19 -4.49
CA ASN A 135 -0.84 -14.35 -3.21
C ASN A 135 -0.57 -13.00 -2.50
N TYR A 136 -1.28 -11.93 -2.89
CA TYR A 136 -1.09 -10.60 -2.33
C TYR A 136 -1.37 -10.58 -0.82
N GLU A 137 -2.51 -11.14 -0.39
CA GLU A 137 -2.89 -11.22 1.02
C GLU A 137 -1.85 -12.03 1.83
N GLN A 138 -1.41 -13.19 1.33
CA GLN A 138 -0.41 -14.03 2.01
C GLN A 138 0.96 -13.35 2.14
N ALA A 139 1.36 -12.61 1.11
CA ALA A 139 2.61 -11.86 1.12
C ALA A 139 2.54 -10.66 2.06
N PHE A 140 1.39 -9.98 2.10
CA PHE A 140 1.11 -8.90 3.03
C PHE A 140 1.14 -9.39 4.48
N GLU A 141 0.49 -10.50 4.80
CA GLU A 141 0.52 -11.07 6.17
C GLU A 141 1.94 -11.47 6.59
N SER A 142 2.67 -12.14 5.70
CA SER A 142 4.06 -12.55 5.97
C SER A 142 5.00 -11.35 6.14
N TRP A 143 4.75 -10.26 5.43
CA TRP A 143 5.50 -9.01 5.58
C TRP A 143 5.12 -8.28 6.87
N TYR A 144 3.82 -8.21 7.17
CA TYR A 144 3.26 -7.58 8.36
C TYR A 144 3.78 -8.24 9.63
N PHE A 145 3.76 -9.56 9.71
CA PHE A 145 4.29 -10.32 10.85
C PHE A 145 5.80 -10.10 11.04
N ARG A 146 6.57 -10.06 9.95
CA ARG A 146 8.01 -9.77 10.01
C ARG A 146 8.32 -8.36 10.52
N GLN A 147 7.52 -7.37 10.16
CA GLN A 147 7.67 -6.00 10.65
C GLN A 147 7.35 -5.89 12.14
N GLU A 148 6.26 -6.52 12.58
CA GLU A 148 5.84 -6.50 13.99
C GLU A 148 6.87 -7.22 14.89
N MET A 149 7.37 -8.38 14.44
CA MET A 149 8.42 -9.10 15.15
C MET A 149 9.71 -8.29 15.27
N LYS A 150 10.13 -7.55 14.23
CA LYS A 150 11.33 -6.69 14.31
C LYS A 150 11.20 -5.62 15.40
N ARG A 151 10.01 -5.05 15.59
CA ARG A 151 9.75 -4.08 16.67
C ARG A 151 9.76 -4.76 18.05
N SER A 152 9.13 -5.93 18.18
CA SER A 152 9.09 -6.67 19.45
C SER A 152 10.46 -7.23 19.87
N LEU A 153 11.28 -7.67 18.92
CA LEU A 153 12.64 -8.18 19.17
C LEU A 153 13.58 -7.07 19.65
N GLY A 154 13.41 -5.85 19.16
CA GLY A 154 14.16 -4.68 19.66
C GLY A 154 13.93 -4.43 21.15
N ASN A 155 12.68 -4.55 21.61
CA ASN A 155 12.34 -4.38 23.03
C ASN A 155 12.85 -5.55 23.90
N PHE A 156 12.85 -6.78 23.36
CA PHE A 156 13.42 -7.94 24.06
C PHE A 156 14.94 -7.82 24.25
N TRP A 157 15.66 -7.36 23.22
CA TRP A 157 17.11 -7.14 23.29
C TRP A 157 17.50 -6.07 24.33
N LEU A 158 16.66 -5.04 24.47
CA LEU A 158 16.84 -4.01 25.50
C LEU A 158 16.63 -4.58 26.91
N TRP A 159 15.63 -5.43 27.11
CA TRP A 159 15.42 -6.12 28.40
C TRP A 159 16.60 -7.08 28.72
N THR A 160 17.04 -7.89 27.77
CA THR A 160 18.15 -8.84 27.99
C THR A 160 19.46 -8.14 28.30
N LYS A 161 19.72 -6.97 27.69
CA LYS A 161 20.90 -6.16 28.00
C LYS A 161 20.81 -5.57 29.41
N LYS A 162 19.62 -5.12 29.80
CA LYS A 162 19.36 -4.55 31.13
C LYS A 162 19.54 -5.60 32.24
N THR A 163 19.08 -6.83 32.04
CA THR A 163 19.23 -7.91 33.03
C THR A 163 20.69 -8.35 33.19
N TRP A 164 21.46 -8.40 32.10
CA TRP A 164 22.89 -8.71 32.18
C TRP A 164 23.68 -7.65 32.94
N GLN A 165 23.40 -6.36 32.73
CA GLN A 165 24.07 -5.29 33.48
C GLN A 165 23.80 -5.34 34.98
N ILE A 166 22.59 -5.76 35.39
CA ILE A 166 22.23 -5.88 36.81
C ILE A 166 22.96 -7.07 37.47
N LEU A 167 23.14 -8.18 36.76
CA LEU A 167 23.83 -9.38 37.28
C LEU A 167 25.35 -9.26 37.35
N THR A 168 25.97 -8.36 36.59
CA THR A 168 27.44 -8.13 36.62
C THR A 168 27.84 -6.90 37.46
N SER A 169 26.90 -6.29 38.17
CA SER A 169 27.07 -5.08 38.98
C SER A 169 27.03 -5.35 40.50
N ASP A 170 26.90 -6.62 40.89
CA ASP A 170 27.07 -7.15 42.26
C ASP A 170 28.37 -7.97 42.30
#